data_AF-A0A5D2M5W4-F1
#
_entry.id   AF-A0A5D2M5W4-F1
#
_cell.length_a   1.000
_cell.length_b   1.000
_cell.length_c   1.000
_cell.angle_alpha   90.00
_cell.angle_beta   90.00
_cell.angle_gamma   90.00
#
_symmetry.space_group_name_H-M   'P 1'
#
loop_
_entity.id
_entity.type
_entity.pdbx_description
1 polymer ?
#
loop_
_entity_poly.entity_id
_entity_poly.type
_entity_poly.pdbx_seq_one_letter_code
_entity_poly.pdbx_strand_id
1 'polypeptide(L)'
;MVMRSMLCFTKLVAQALDVINCVKKGTLVLEHKDERDLGLHLLQFAEACTNLLPNVVCDYLYNLSEIFSKFYSNLSARYDQQSNYMVIGSDKETSRLLLCEATTMVMRKCFNLLGITPFCKI
;
A
#
# COMPACT_ATOMS: atom_id res chain seq x y z
N MET A 1 -9.64 -4.21 30.73
CA MET A 1 -9.85 -3.56 29.42
C MET A 1 -8.59 -3.41 28.55
N VAL A 2 -7.39 -3.73 29.06
CA VAL A 2 -6.10 -3.59 28.32
C VAL A 2 -5.71 -4.84 27.51
N MET A 3 -6.29 -6.01 27.81
CA MET A 3 -5.94 -7.26 27.11
C MET A 3 -6.58 -7.39 25.71
N ARG A 4 -7.72 -6.74 25.44
CA ARG A 4 -8.32 -6.70 24.09
C ARG A 4 -7.54 -5.80 23.13
N SER A 5 -6.88 -4.74 23.61
CA SER A 5 -6.03 -3.88 22.76
C SER A 5 -4.71 -4.55 22.41
N MET A 6 -4.08 -5.27 23.36
CA MET A 6 -2.84 -6.04 23.13
C MET A 6 -3.00 -7.19 22.12
N LEU A 7 -4.15 -7.89 22.11
CA LEU A 7 -4.46 -8.90 21.08
C LEU A 7 -4.79 -8.30 19.71
N CYS A 8 -5.35 -7.08 19.68
CA CYS A 8 -5.57 -6.35 18.44
C CYS A 8 -4.24 -5.90 17.84
N PHE A 9 -3.32 -5.42 18.68
CA PHE A 9 -1.98 -4.97 18.30
C PHE A 9 -1.12 -6.09 17.71
N THR A 10 -1.10 -7.27 18.34
CA THR A 10 -0.35 -8.43 17.80
C THR A 10 -0.97 -8.98 16.50
N LYS A 11 -2.30 -8.95 16.35
CA LYS A 11 -2.98 -9.26 15.08
C LYS A 11 -2.72 -8.21 14.00
N LEU A 12 -2.61 -6.92 14.36
CA LEU A 12 -2.32 -5.85 13.41
C LEU A 12 -0.90 -5.94 12.87
N VAL A 13 0.07 -6.22 13.75
CA VAL A 13 1.48 -6.40 13.39
C VAL A 13 1.67 -7.67 12.55
N ALA A 14 0.98 -8.77 12.86
CA ALA A 14 1.00 -9.97 12.01
C ALA A 14 0.38 -9.74 10.61
N GLN A 15 -0.59 -8.83 10.49
CA GLN A 15 -1.23 -8.48 9.21
C GLN A 15 -0.45 -7.43 8.39
N ALA A 16 0.24 -6.50 9.05
CA ALA A 16 1.24 -5.65 8.39
C ALA A 16 2.41 -6.49 7.88
N LEU A 17 2.79 -7.54 8.62
CA LEU A 17 3.75 -8.53 8.19
C LEU A 17 3.26 -9.34 6.97
N ASP A 18 1.96 -9.55 6.80
CA ASP A 18 1.41 -10.18 5.58
C ASP A 18 1.60 -9.31 4.33
N VAL A 19 1.43 -7.98 4.43
CA VAL A 19 1.74 -7.05 3.32
C VAL A 19 3.22 -7.16 2.94
N ILE A 20 4.11 -7.25 3.93
CA ILE A 20 5.56 -7.45 3.75
C ILE A 20 5.87 -8.88 3.23
N ASN A 21 5.09 -9.89 3.61
CA ASN A 21 5.28 -11.28 3.19
C ASN A 21 4.76 -11.54 1.76
N CYS A 22 3.76 -10.80 1.28
CA CYS A 22 3.37 -10.81 -0.13
C CYS A 22 4.52 -10.35 -1.04
N VAL A 23 5.30 -9.35 -0.58
CA VAL A 23 6.54 -8.92 -1.26
C VAL A 23 7.60 -10.03 -1.30
N LYS A 24 7.62 -10.95 -0.33
CA LYS A 24 8.58 -12.07 -0.29
C LYS A 24 8.23 -13.24 -1.21
N LYS A 25 7.00 -13.31 -1.76
CA LYS A 25 6.57 -14.42 -2.64
C LYS A 25 6.88 -14.20 -4.12
N GLY A 26 7.32 -13.01 -4.53
CA GLY A 26 7.71 -12.71 -5.91
C GLY A 26 8.87 -11.73 -5.99
N THR A 27 9.55 -11.68 -7.13
CA THR A 27 10.63 -10.71 -7.37
C THR A 27 10.03 -9.32 -7.56
N LEU A 28 10.02 -8.52 -6.50
CA LEU A 28 9.48 -7.16 -6.55
C LEU A 28 10.58 -6.21 -7.06
N VAL A 29 10.48 -5.83 -8.33
CA VAL A 29 11.41 -4.90 -8.99
C VAL A 29 10.85 -3.49 -8.87
N LEU A 30 11.60 -2.60 -8.20
CA LEU A 30 11.28 -1.19 -7.97
C LEU A 30 12.31 -0.29 -8.67
N GLU A 31 12.06 0.06 -9.92
CA GLU A 31 13.01 0.86 -10.71
C GLU A 31 12.62 2.32 -10.78
N HIS A 32 11.31 2.60 -10.87
CA HIS A 32 10.85 3.99 -10.93
C HIS A 32 10.90 4.64 -9.56
N LYS A 33 11.13 5.95 -9.52
CA LYS A 33 11.14 6.70 -8.26
C LYS A 33 9.81 6.56 -7.52
N ASP A 34 8.69 6.66 -8.23
CA ASP A 34 7.37 6.56 -7.60
C ASP A 34 7.05 5.14 -7.08
N GLU A 35 7.57 4.10 -7.74
CA GLU A 35 7.46 2.71 -7.25
C GLU A 35 8.16 2.57 -5.89
N ARG A 36 9.36 3.17 -5.76
CA ARG A 36 10.11 3.17 -4.49
C ARG A 36 9.44 4.03 -3.43
N ASP A 37 8.95 5.22 -3.79
CA ASP A 37 8.27 6.12 -2.86
C ASP A 37 6.99 5.46 -2.32
N LEU A 38 6.22 4.78 -3.19
CA LEU A 38 5.06 3.99 -2.78
C LEU A 38 5.45 2.81 -1.88
N GLY A 39 6.47 2.04 -2.27
CA GLY A 39 6.96 0.91 -1.48
C GLY A 39 7.45 1.32 -0.10
N LEU A 40 8.18 2.44 -0.01
CA LEU A 40 8.66 3.00 1.25
C LEU A 40 7.50 3.46 2.14
N HIS A 41 6.53 4.17 1.57
CA HIS A 41 5.35 4.63 2.32
C HIS A 41 4.54 3.45 2.86
N LEU A 42 4.39 2.37 2.08
CA LEU A 42 3.72 1.14 2.53
C LEU A 42 4.44 0.48 3.72
N LEU A 43 5.77 0.53 3.79
CA LEU A 43 6.54 0.00 4.93
C LEU A 43 6.31 0.82 6.21
N GLN A 44 6.08 2.13 6.08
CA GLN A 44 5.79 3.03 7.20
C GLN A 44 4.41 2.80 7.83
N PHE A 45 3.54 2.00 7.20
CA PHE A 45 2.23 1.64 7.74
C PHE A 45 2.30 1.09 9.17
N ALA A 46 3.31 0.25 9.45
CA ALA A 46 3.48 -0.34 10.77
C ALA A 46 3.68 0.73 11.84
N GLU A 47 4.48 1.76 11.54
CA GLU A 47 4.74 2.90 12.41
C GLU A 47 3.49 3.76 12.60
N ALA A 48 2.77 4.07 11.52
CA ALA A 48 1.52 4.83 11.57
C ALA A 48 0.44 4.16 12.44
N CYS A 49 0.45 2.83 12.53
CA CYS A 49 -0.51 2.07 13.33
C CYS A 49 -0.11 1.89 14.81
N THR A 50 1.11 2.25 15.21
CA THR A 50 1.62 1.96 16.57
C THR A 50 0.85 2.64 17.69
N ASN A 51 0.30 3.84 17.45
CA ASN A 51 -0.40 4.61 18.48
C ASN A 51 -1.92 4.63 18.29
N LEU A 52 -2.44 3.99 17.21
CA LEU A 52 -3.87 3.96 16.84
C LEU A 52 -4.59 5.32 16.91
N LEU A 53 -3.86 6.42 16.69
CA LEU A 53 -4.45 7.75 16.69
C LEU A 53 -5.17 8.00 15.35
N PRO A 54 -6.49 8.27 15.34
CA PRO A 54 -7.25 8.39 14.10
C PRO A 54 -6.74 9.48 13.16
N ASN A 55 -6.26 10.60 13.69
CA ASN A 55 -5.67 11.67 12.88
C ASN A 55 -4.42 11.19 12.14
N VAL A 56 -3.53 10.45 12.81
CA VAL A 56 -2.30 9.90 12.21
C VAL A 56 -2.64 8.88 11.11
N VAL A 57 -3.64 8.03 11.34
CA VAL A 57 -4.10 7.05 10.33
C VAL A 57 -4.73 7.75 9.13
N CYS A 58 -5.51 8.81 9.34
CA CYS A 58 -6.08 9.62 8.26
C CYS A 58 -5.01 10.35 7.46
N ASP A 59 -4.03 10.97 8.11
CA ASP A 59 -2.90 11.64 7.45
C ASP A 59 -2.08 10.65 6.62
N TYR A 60 -1.80 9.46 7.19
CA TYR A 60 -1.14 8.38 6.47
C TYR A 60 -1.93 7.95 5.24
N LEU A 61 -3.26 7.77 5.35
CA LEU A 61 -4.14 7.37 4.26
C LEU A 61 -4.19 8.45 3.16
N TYR A 62 -4.24 9.73 3.54
CA TYR A 62 -4.21 10.84 2.60
C TYR A 62 -2.90 10.85 1.81
N ASN A 63 -1.76 10.78 2.48
CA ASN A 63 -0.44 10.73 1.84
C ASN A 63 -0.29 9.49 0.93
N LEU A 64 -0.77 8.33 1.38
CA LEU A 64 -0.79 7.11 0.57
C LEU A 64 -1.60 7.32 -0.73
N SER A 65 -2.75 7.99 -0.64
CA SER A 65 -3.59 8.28 -1.80
C SER A 65 -2.92 9.22 -2.81
N GLU A 66 -2.18 10.23 -2.34
CA GLU A 66 -1.43 11.14 -3.22
C GLU A 66 -0.27 10.41 -3.92
N ILE A 67 0.51 9.63 -3.17
CA ILE A 67 1.63 8.85 -3.73
C ILE A 67 1.11 7.82 -4.74
N PHE A 68 0.03 7.11 -4.42
CA PHE A 68 -0.59 6.16 -5.34
C PHE A 68 -1.14 6.84 -6.59
N SER A 69 -1.75 8.02 -6.46
CA SER A 69 -2.26 8.79 -7.61
C SER A 69 -1.14 9.23 -8.55
N LYS A 70 0.03 9.62 -8.02
CA LYS A 70 1.22 9.93 -8.83
C LYS A 70 1.75 8.69 -9.53
N PHE A 71 1.90 7.59 -8.80
CA PHE A 71 2.30 6.29 -9.34
C PHE A 71 1.40 5.86 -10.51
N TYR A 72 0.08 5.94 -10.34
CA TYR A 72 -0.90 5.57 -11.37
C TYR A 72 -0.94 6.53 -12.55
N SER A 73 -0.80 7.84 -12.31
CA SER A 73 -0.76 8.85 -13.38
C SER A 73 0.44 8.63 -14.30
N ASN A 74 1.59 8.29 -13.72
CA ASN A 74 2.78 8.00 -14.51
C ASN A 74 2.62 6.71 -15.34
N LEU A 75 1.87 5.72 -14.86
CA LEU A 75 1.55 4.49 -15.62
C LEU A 75 0.68 4.75 -16.85
N SER A 76 -0.10 5.83 -16.82
CA SER A 76 -1.00 6.25 -17.90
C SER A 76 -0.34 7.22 -18.89
N ALA A 77 0.76 7.87 -18.51
CA ALA A 77 1.46 8.87 -19.32
C ALA A 77 2.18 8.21 -20.52
N ARG A 78 1.41 7.94 -21.58
CA ARG A 78 1.78 7.33 -22.86
C ARG A 78 2.72 8.15 -23.76
N TYR A 79 3.56 9.04 -23.22
CA TYR A 79 4.23 10.05 -24.05
C TYR A 79 5.70 9.84 -24.37
N ASP A 80 6.35 8.79 -23.86
CA ASP A 80 7.71 8.48 -24.31
C ASP A 80 7.81 7.09 -24.93
N GLN A 81 8.14 7.06 -26.22
CA GLN A 81 8.23 5.88 -27.08
C GLN A 81 9.35 4.91 -26.67
N GLN A 82 10.10 5.25 -25.61
CA GLN A 82 11.24 4.52 -25.07
C GLN A 82 10.95 3.83 -23.71
N SER A 83 9.93 4.24 -22.96
CA SER A 83 9.70 3.75 -21.59
C SER A 83 8.39 2.96 -21.46
N ASN A 84 8.49 1.63 -21.47
CA ASN A 84 7.37 0.70 -21.26
C ASN A 84 6.91 0.68 -19.78
N TYR A 85 6.40 1.82 -19.32
CA TYR A 85 5.89 2.00 -17.96
C TYR A 85 4.38 1.67 -17.91
N MET A 86 4.00 0.44 -18.30
CA MET A 86 2.61 -0.05 -18.28
C MET A 86 2.41 -1.15 -17.23
N VAL A 87 1.21 -1.26 -16.63
CA VAL A 87 0.91 -2.39 -15.74
C VAL A 87 0.66 -3.66 -16.54
N ILE A 88 -0.06 -3.60 -17.66
CA ILE A 88 -0.39 -4.78 -18.47
C ILE A 88 0.52 -4.82 -19.69
N GLY A 89 1.19 -5.95 -19.92
CA GLY A 89 2.06 -6.17 -21.08
C GLY A 89 3.48 -5.61 -20.95
N SER A 90 3.94 -5.30 -19.72
CA SER A 90 5.35 -4.99 -19.45
C SER A 90 6.02 -6.15 -18.71
N ASP A 91 7.35 -6.25 -18.83
CA ASP A 91 8.16 -7.24 -18.09
C ASP A 91 8.04 -7.10 -16.56
N LYS A 92 7.45 -5.98 -16.08
CA LYS A 92 7.26 -5.63 -14.67
C LYS A 92 5.79 -5.59 -14.25
N GLU A 93 4.91 -6.15 -15.07
CA GLU A 93 3.48 -6.28 -14.78
C GLU A 93 3.24 -6.87 -13.39
N THR A 94 3.92 -7.98 -13.09
CA THR A 94 3.77 -8.68 -11.81
C THR A 94 4.16 -7.80 -10.61
N SER A 95 5.25 -7.04 -10.68
CA SER A 95 5.68 -6.20 -9.54
C SER A 95 4.73 -5.04 -9.30
N ARG A 96 4.19 -4.44 -10.37
CA ARG A 96 3.23 -3.33 -10.28
C ARG A 96 1.86 -3.79 -9.79
N LEU A 97 1.40 -4.95 -10.23
CA LEU A 97 0.19 -5.58 -9.69
C LEU A 97 0.32 -5.87 -8.19
N LEU A 98 1.49 -6.38 -7.76
CA LEU A 98 1.78 -6.60 -6.34
C LEU A 98 1.75 -5.28 -5.53
N LEU A 99 2.27 -4.17 -6.07
CA LEU A 99 2.18 -2.85 -5.41
C LEU A 99 0.73 -2.35 -5.30
N CYS A 100 -0.07 -2.53 -6.33
CA CYS A 100 -1.51 -2.19 -6.31
C CYS A 100 -2.27 -3.02 -5.27
N GLU A 101 -1.98 -4.32 -5.21
CA GLU A 101 -2.58 -5.23 -4.22
C GLU A 101 -2.16 -4.85 -2.79
N ALA A 102 -0.87 -4.60 -2.56
CA ALA A 102 -0.34 -4.13 -1.28
C ALA A 102 -1.01 -2.82 -0.83
N THR A 103 -1.15 -1.86 -1.73
CA THR A 103 -1.83 -0.58 -1.46
C THR A 103 -3.29 -0.80 -1.08
N THR A 104 -4.00 -1.67 -1.80
CA THR A 104 -5.41 -2.01 -1.53
C THR A 104 -5.57 -2.65 -0.15
N MET A 105 -4.68 -3.57 0.21
CA MET A 105 -4.69 -4.20 1.54
C MET A 105 -4.48 -3.16 2.64
N VAL A 106 -3.48 -2.29 2.51
CA VAL A 106 -3.18 -1.26 3.50
C VAL A 106 -4.34 -0.27 3.64
N MET A 107 -4.89 0.25 2.54
CA MET A 107 -6.05 1.14 2.58
C MET A 107 -7.26 0.49 3.27
N ARG A 108 -7.57 -0.76 2.95
CA ARG A 108 -8.65 -1.51 3.60
C ARG A 108 -8.42 -1.63 5.10
N LYS A 109 -7.17 -1.82 5.55
CA LYS A 109 -6.83 -1.88 6.97
C LYS A 109 -7.00 -0.53 7.65
N CYS A 110 -6.53 0.57 7.05
CA CYS A 110 -6.77 1.92 7.55
C CYS A 110 -8.27 2.19 7.71
N PHE A 111 -9.10 1.84 6.72
CA PHE A 111 -10.55 2.02 6.82
C PHE A 111 -11.16 1.18 7.96
N ASN A 112 -10.75 -0.09 8.09
CA ASN A 112 -11.21 -0.93 9.20
C ASN A 112 -10.81 -0.35 10.57
N LEU A 113 -9.61 0.22 10.70
CA LEU A 113 -9.15 0.90 11.92
C LEU A 113 -9.99 2.14 12.24
N LEU A 114 -10.41 2.88 11.22
CA LEU A 114 -11.28 4.05 11.35
C LEU A 114 -12.76 3.68 11.51
N GLY A 115 -13.12 2.39 11.45
CA GLY A 115 -14.51 1.93 11.50
C GLY A 115 -15.31 2.18 10.21
N ILE A 116 -14.63 2.47 9.11
CA ILE A 116 -15.22 2.72 7.80
C ILE A 116 -15.25 1.41 7.02
N THR A 117 -16.41 1.04 6.47
CA THR A 117 -16.52 -0.13 5.58
C THR A 117 -16.19 0.30 4.16
N PRO A 118 -15.06 -0.15 3.57
CA PRO A 118 -14.71 0.22 2.21
C PRO A 118 -15.67 -0.41 1.21
N PHE A 119 -16.18 0.42 0.30
CA PHE A 119 -17.03 -0.02 -0.78
C PHE A 119 -16.17 -0.46 -1.97
N CYS A 120 -16.18 -1.75 -2.29
CA CYS A 120 -15.56 -2.28 -3.51
C CYS A 120 -16.67 -2.70 -4.48
N LYS A 121 -16.80 -1.99 -5.60
CA LYS A 121 -17.52 -2.51 -6.77
C LYS A 121 -16.58 -3.43 -7.54
N ILE A 122 -17.01 -4.67 -7.74
CA ILE A 122 -16.38 -5.66 -8.63
C ILE A 122 -16.90 -5.40 -10.04
#